data_AF-A0A2T7N6D9-F1
#
_entry.id   AF-A0A2T7N6D9-F1
#
_cell.length_a   1.000
_cell.length_b   1.000
_cell.length_c   1.000
_cell.angle_alpha   90.00
_cell.angle_beta   90.00
_cell.angle_gamma   90.00
#
_symmetry.space_group_name_H-M   'P 1'
#
loop_
_entity.id
_entity.type
_entity.pdbx_description
1 polymer ?
#
loop_
_entity_poly.entity_id
_entity_poly.type
_entity_poly.pdbx_seq_one_letter_code
_entity_poly.pdbx_strand_id
1 'polypeptide(L)'
;MLDTMRFLGWFNFILLLFNTSLFILRRSILKRSSKLENPPRAAFVKQVRFLAIVHPWTGSVLMLSALLHGYLATGGFILYSGSLVFLSVLAQFVVYLLGKYVPAMKNKWRPLHRALMIVTWLSFFLHLLAPEFIWFPII
;
A
#
# COMPACT_ATOMS: atom_id res chain seq x y z
N MET A 1 8.06 -16.95 17.77
CA MET A 1 8.04 -15.48 17.55
C MET A 1 8.70 -15.09 16.24
N LEU A 2 9.91 -15.59 15.95
CA LEU A 2 10.60 -15.38 14.67
C LEU A 2 9.78 -15.81 13.44
N ASP A 3 9.12 -16.97 13.50
CA ASP A 3 8.29 -17.48 12.38
C ASP A 3 7.08 -16.60 12.11
N THR A 4 6.43 -16.11 13.18
CA THR A 4 5.29 -15.18 13.09
C THR A 4 5.72 -13.86 12.45
N MET A 5 6.89 -13.31 12.82
CA MET A 5 7.40 -12.10 12.22
C MET A 5 7.70 -12.25 10.73
N ARG A 6 8.38 -13.34 10.36
CA ARG A 6 8.70 -13.65 8.95
C ARG A 6 7.42 -13.81 8.14
N PHE A 7 6.44 -14.53 8.68
CA PHE A 7 5.13 -14.66 8.07
C PHE A 7 4.46 -13.31 7.85
N LEU A 8 4.41 -12.45 8.88
CA LEU A 8 3.82 -11.12 8.77
C LEU A 8 4.55 -10.24 7.74
N GLY A 9 5.88 -10.32 7.65
CA GLY A 9 6.66 -9.60 6.64
C GLY A 9 6.24 -9.97 5.21
N TRP A 10 6.21 -11.27 4.91
CA TRP A 10 5.76 -11.78 3.61
C TRP A 10 4.29 -11.50 3.33
N PHE A 11 3.43 -11.64 4.35
CA PHE A 11 2.00 -11.33 4.26
C PHE A 11 1.77 -9.86 3.91
N ASN A 12 2.46 -8.93 4.59
CA ASN A 12 2.44 -7.50 4.30
C ASN A 12 2.93 -7.20 2.88
N PHE A 13 4.03 -7.84 2.44
CA PHE A 13 4.53 -7.67 1.09
C PHE A 13 3.51 -8.12 0.02
N ILE A 14 2.88 -9.28 0.21
CA ILE A 14 1.84 -9.79 -0.69
C ILE A 14 0.65 -8.83 -0.75
N LEU A 15 0.21 -8.32 0.41
CA LEU A 15 -0.85 -7.32 0.45
C LEU A 15 -0.44 -6.01 -0.23
N LEU A 16 0.79 -5.54 -0.07
CA LEU A 16 1.29 -4.35 -0.76
C LEU A 16 1.30 -4.53 -2.27
N LEU A 17 1.78 -5.68 -2.76
CA LEU A 17 1.72 -6.06 -4.18
C LEU A 17 0.28 -6.11 -4.68
N PHE A 18 -0.61 -6.78 -3.95
CA PHE A 18 -2.02 -6.93 -4.32
C PHE A 18 -2.72 -5.58 -4.41
N ASN A 19 -2.53 -4.70 -3.43
CA ASN A 19 -3.08 -3.34 -3.45
C ASN A 19 -2.51 -2.49 -4.62
N THR A 20 -1.21 -2.65 -4.92
CA THR A 20 -0.56 -1.96 -6.05
C THR A 20 -1.07 -2.47 -7.41
N SER A 21 -1.46 -3.75 -7.50
CA SER A 21 -1.94 -4.36 -8.74
C SER A 21 -3.15 -3.63 -9.35
N LEU A 22 -4.02 -3.05 -8.52
CA LEU A 22 -5.15 -2.23 -8.99
C LEU A 22 -4.67 -1.06 -9.84
N PHE A 23 -3.63 -0.36 -9.40
CA PHE A 23 -3.05 0.76 -10.15
C PHE A 23 -2.44 0.28 -11.47
N ILE A 24 -1.68 -0.81 -11.44
CA ILE A 24 -1.02 -1.39 -12.62
C ILE A 24 -2.07 -1.82 -13.66
N LEU A 25 -3.08 -2.59 -13.26
CA LEU A 25 -4.12 -3.07 -14.17
C LEU A 25 -4.96 -1.92 -14.73
N ARG A 26 -5.34 -0.94 -13.90
CA ARG A 26 -6.10 0.23 -14.38
C ARG A 26 -5.31 1.04 -15.41
N ARG A 27 -4.00 1.21 -15.21
CA ARG A 27 -3.11 1.89 -16.17
C ARG A 27 -2.95 1.09 -17.46
N SER A 28 -2.84 -0.24 -17.36
CA SER A 28 -2.74 -1.14 -18.52
C SER A 28 -4.00 -1.12 -19.38
N ILE A 29 -5.20 -1.09 -18.78
CA ILE A 29 -6.46 -0.95 -19.52
C ILE A 29 -6.51 0.37 -20.28
N LEU A 30 -6.19 1.50 -19.62
CA LEU A 30 -6.24 2.82 -20.25
C LEU A 30 -5.28 2.91 -21.45
N LYS A 31 -4.04 2.43 -21.30
CA LYS A 31 -3.04 2.39 -22.40
C LYS A 31 -3.45 1.48 -23.56
N ARG A 32 -4.11 0.34 -23.30
CA ARG A 32 -4.51 -0.61 -24.35
C ARG A 32 -5.85 -0.28 -25.01
N SER A 33 -6.70 0.52 -24.36
CA SER A 33 -8.02 0.88 -24.88
C SER A 33 -8.01 1.69 -26.18
N SER A 34 -6.88 2.31 -26.54
CA SER A 34 -6.75 3.00 -27.83
C SER A 34 -6.39 2.09 -29.01
N LYS A 35 -6.17 0.78 -28.80
CA LYS A 35 -5.58 -0.11 -29.83
C LYS A 35 -6.28 -1.47 -30.04
N LEU A 36 -7.24 -1.87 -29.22
CA LEU A 36 -7.82 -3.23 -29.28
C LEU A 36 -9.35 -3.23 -29.13
N GLU A 37 -10.06 -3.58 -30.20
CA GLU A 37 -11.52 -3.77 -30.26
C GLU A 37 -12.01 -5.13 -29.70
N ASN A 38 -11.18 -5.84 -28.91
CA ASN A 38 -11.38 -7.28 -28.68
C ASN A 38 -11.95 -7.68 -27.29
N PRO A 39 -12.64 -8.84 -27.20
CA PRO A 39 -13.28 -9.43 -26.00
C PRO A 39 -12.49 -9.51 -24.68
N PRO A 40 -11.14 -9.60 -24.62
CA PRO A 40 -10.40 -9.55 -23.35
C PRO A 40 -10.73 -8.35 -22.45
N ARG A 41 -11.22 -7.23 -23.01
CA ARG A 41 -11.59 -6.03 -22.24
C ARG A 41 -12.61 -6.31 -21.14
N ALA A 42 -13.62 -7.14 -21.39
CA ALA A 42 -14.67 -7.41 -20.41
C ALA A 42 -14.12 -8.14 -19.16
N ALA A 43 -13.24 -9.12 -19.37
CA ALA A 43 -12.57 -9.84 -18.29
C ALA A 43 -11.65 -8.93 -17.47
N PHE A 44 -10.86 -8.07 -18.13
CA PHE A 44 -9.99 -7.10 -17.45
C PHE A 44 -10.79 -6.07 -16.64
N VAL A 45 -11.91 -5.58 -17.17
CA VAL A 45 -12.80 -4.65 -16.45
C VAL A 45 -13.39 -5.33 -15.21
N LYS A 46 -13.80 -6.61 -15.30
CA LYS A 46 -14.29 -7.38 -14.14
C LYS A 46 -13.22 -7.51 -13.06
N GLN A 47 -11.97 -7.81 -13.43
CA GLN A 47 -10.85 -7.89 -12.49
C GLN A 47 -10.58 -6.55 -11.81
N VAL A 48 -10.52 -5.45 -12.56
CA VAL A 48 -10.31 -4.11 -11.98
C VAL A 48 -11.45 -3.71 -11.05
N ARG A 49 -12.70 -4.05 -11.38
CA ARG A 49 -13.84 -3.80 -10.51
C ARG A 49 -13.75 -4.60 -9.21
N PHE A 50 -13.39 -5.88 -9.29
CA PHE A 50 -13.14 -6.71 -8.11
C PHE A 50 -12.05 -6.11 -7.23
N LEU A 51 -10.87 -5.82 -7.81
CA LEU A 51 -9.76 -5.20 -7.09
C LEU A 51 -10.14 -3.86 -6.45
N ALA A 52 -10.92 -3.02 -7.14
CA ALA A 52 -11.37 -1.74 -6.59
C ALA A 52 -12.30 -1.89 -5.37
N ILE A 53 -13.10 -2.97 -5.32
CA ILE A 53 -13.96 -3.27 -4.19
C ILE A 53 -13.13 -3.78 -3.00
N VAL A 54 -12.17 -4.67 -3.24
CA VAL A 54 -11.37 -5.29 -2.17
C VAL A 54 -10.21 -4.43 -1.67
N HIS A 55 -9.68 -3.53 -2.51
CA HIS A 55 -8.54 -2.65 -2.20
C HIS A 55 -8.63 -1.92 -0.85
N PRO A 56 -9.72 -1.20 -0.49
CA PRO A 56 -9.78 -0.53 0.81
C PRO A 56 -9.71 -1.52 1.98
N TRP A 57 -10.25 -2.73 1.83
CA TRP A 57 -10.18 -3.78 2.85
C TRP A 57 -8.77 -4.34 2.97
N THR A 58 -8.15 -4.73 1.85
CA THR A 58 -6.79 -5.26 1.86
C THR A 58 -5.75 -4.21 2.27
N GLY A 59 -6.00 -2.93 1.99
CA GLY A 59 -5.17 -1.82 2.47
C GLY A 59 -5.32 -1.60 3.99
N SER A 60 -6.53 -1.75 4.52
CA SER A 60 -6.76 -1.66 5.97
C SER A 60 -6.09 -2.82 6.71
N VAL A 61 -6.22 -4.05 6.18
CA VAL A 61 -5.52 -5.22 6.74
C VAL A 61 -4.02 -5.01 6.70
N LEU A 62 -3.45 -4.56 5.56
CA LEU A 62 -2.03 -4.23 5.43
C LEU A 62 -1.56 -3.24 6.50
N MET A 63 -2.32 -2.17 6.75
CA MET A 63 -1.96 -1.15 7.74
C MET A 63 -1.88 -1.75 9.15
N LEU A 64 -2.88 -2.55 9.54
CA LEU A 64 -2.93 -3.17 10.87
C LEU A 64 -1.84 -4.25 11.03
N SER A 65 -1.65 -5.10 10.02
CA SER A 65 -0.63 -6.16 10.07
C SER A 65 0.79 -5.61 9.95
N ALA A 66 1.00 -4.46 9.30
CA ALA A 66 2.28 -3.74 9.30
C ALA A 66 2.61 -3.16 10.67
N LEU A 67 1.63 -2.57 11.36
CA LEU A 67 1.81 -2.09 12.74
C LEU A 67 2.17 -3.23 13.69
N LEU A 68 1.42 -4.34 13.62
CA LEU A 68 1.69 -5.53 14.43
C LEU A 68 3.07 -6.13 14.13
N HIS A 69 3.44 -6.22 12.84
CA HIS A 69 4.76 -6.69 12.44
C HIS A 69 5.87 -5.84 13.06
N GLY A 70 5.78 -4.51 12.99
CA GLY A 70 6.80 -3.63 13.54
C GLY A 70 6.91 -3.67 15.06
N TYR A 71 5.77 -3.77 15.75
CA TYR A 71 5.75 -3.95 17.21
C TYR A 71 6.45 -5.24 17.63
N LEU A 72 6.12 -6.36 16.97
CA LEU A 72 6.77 -7.65 17.24
C LEU A 72 8.25 -7.65 16.86
N ALA A 73 8.62 -6.90 15.81
CA ALA A 73 10.00 -6.84 15.35
C ALA A 73 10.95 -6.09 16.28
N THR A 74 10.43 -5.04 16.90
CA THR A 74 11.24 -4.14 17.73
C THR A 74 11.03 -4.37 19.22
N GLY A 75 10.03 -5.18 19.60
CA GLY A 75 9.64 -5.40 20.99
C GLY A 75 8.93 -4.19 21.63
N GLY A 76 8.54 -3.19 20.84
CA GLY A 76 7.94 -1.95 21.33
C GLY A 76 7.63 -0.93 20.23
N PHE A 77 7.62 0.35 20.59
CA PHE A 77 7.43 1.46 19.65
C PHE A 77 8.76 2.15 19.36
N ILE A 78 9.45 1.63 18.36
CA ILE A 78 10.71 2.18 17.86
C ILE A 78 10.47 2.86 16.50
N LEU A 79 11.10 4.01 16.29
CA LEU A 79 11.20 4.64 14.98
C LEU A 79 12.35 4.00 14.22
N TYR A 80 12.01 3.22 13.21
CA TYR A 80 12.97 2.55 12.34
C TYR A 80 12.50 2.54 10.88
N SER A 81 13.27 1.92 10.00
CA SER A 81 12.94 1.88 8.57
C SER A 81 11.55 1.30 8.28
N GLY A 82 11.08 0.33 9.08
CA GLY A 82 9.73 -0.22 8.96
C GLY A 82 8.64 0.79 9.36
N SER A 83 8.93 1.69 10.29
CA SER A 83 8.04 2.80 10.66
C SER A 83 7.81 3.74 9.47
N LEU A 84 8.81 3.97 8.61
CA LEU A 84 8.63 4.75 7.38
C LEU A 84 7.63 4.10 6.42
N VAL A 85 7.70 2.76 6.27
CA VAL A 85 6.74 2.00 5.47
C VAL A 85 5.34 2.17 6.05
N PHE A 86 5.18 1.92 7.35
CA PHE A 86 3.89 2.05 8.02
C PHE A 86 3.30 3.47 7.89
N LEU A 87 4.09 4.51 8.18
CA LEU A 87 3.65 5.90 8.10
C LEU A 87 3.25 6.29 6.67
N SER A 88 3.96 5.79 5.65
CA SER A 88 3.58 6.05 4.25
C SER A 88 2.26 5.37 3.86
N VAL A 89 1.98 4.15 4.36
CA VAL A 89 0.70 3.47 4.17
C VAL A 89 -0.42 4.20 4.92
N LEU A 90 -0.18 4.59 6.16
CA LEU A 90 -1.11 5.40 6.96
C LEU A 90 -1.43 6.72 6.25
N ALA A 91 -0.43 7.41 5.71
CA ALA A 91 -0.61 8.64 4.96
C ALA A 91 -1.49 8.42 3.70
N GLN A 92 -1.31 7.31 2.97
CA GLN A 92 -2.20 6.97 1.86
C GLN A 92 -3.65 6.82 2.33
N PHE A 93 -3.87 6.12 3.44
CA PHE A 93 -5.20 5.92 4.02
C PHE A 93 -5.84 7.25 4.43
N VAL A 94 -5.09 8.12 5.10
CA VAL A 94 -5.53 9.47 5.48
C VAL A 94 -5.89 10.29 4.24
N VAL A 95 -5.05 10.29 3.20
CA VAL A 95 -5.33 11.01 1.94
C VAL A 95 -6.60 10.47 1.26
N TYR A 96 -6.85 9.16 1.29
CA TYR A 96 -8.09 8.58 0.81
C TYR A 96 -9.31 9.10 1.59
N LEU A 97 -9.26 9.09 2.92
CA LEU A 97 -10.34 9.59 3.77
C LEU A 97 -10.59 11.09 3.53
N LEU A 98 -9.53 11.90 3.45
CA LEU A 98 -9.63 13.32 3.10
C LEU A 98 -10.29 13.50 1.73
N GLY A 99 -9.92 12.69 0.74
CA GLY A 99 -10.55 12.72 -0.58
C GLY A 99 -12.04 12.38 -0.58
N LYS A 100 -12.48 11.54 0.37
CA LYS A 100 -13.87 11.11 0.52
C LYS A 100 -14.72 12.13 1.28
N TYR A 101 -14.18 12.73 2.35
CA TYR A 101 -14.95 13.53 3.30
C TYR A 101 -14.66 15.04 3.25
N VAL A 102 -13.54 15.47 2.69
CA VAL A 102 -13.15 16.89 2.63
C VAL A 102 -13.32 17.44 1.21
N PRO A 103 -14.26 18.38 0.97
CA PRO A 103 -14.55 18.91 -0.37
C PRO A 103 -13.32 19.48 -1.08
N ALA A 104 -12.44 20.19 -0.37
CA ALA A 104 -11.23 20.79 -0.91
C ALA A 104 -10.23 19.76 -1.48
N MET A 105 -10.34 18.49 -1.06
CA MET A 105 -9.43 17.41 -1.46
C MET A 105 -9.97 16.52 -2.57
N LYS A 106 -11.24 16.70 -3.00
CA LYS A 106 -11.94 15.83 -3.97
C LYS A 106 -11.18 15.58 -5.27
N ASN A 107 -10.44 16.57 -5.77
CA ASN A 107 -9.65 16.46 -7.01
C ASN A 107 -8.15 16.23 -6.77
N LYS A 108 -7.66 16.45 -5.53
CA LYS A 108 -6.23 16.39 -5.18
C LYS A 108 -5.82 15.06 -4.57
N TRP A 109 -6.74 14.31 -3.98
CA TRP A 109 -6.40 13.09 -3.25
C TRP A 109 -5.82 11.98 -4.14
N ARG A 110 -6.33 11.80 -5.37
CA ARG A 110 -5.86 10.74 -6.29
C ARG A 110 -4.37 10.87 -6.68
N PRO A 111 -3.89 12.04 -7.15
CA PRO A 111 -2.47 12.19 -7.44
C PRO A 111 -1.60 12.08 -6.18
N LEU A 112 -2.05 12.62 -5.04
CA LEU A 112 -1.32 12.50 -3.77
C LEU A 112 -1.21 11.04 -3.29
N HIS A 113 -2.31 10.28 -3.33
CA HIS A 113 -2.31 8.87 -2.98
C HIS A 113 -1.37 8.06 -3.90
N ARG A 114 -1.30 8.42 -5.19
CA ARG A 114 -0.36 7.79 -6.14
C ARG A 114 1.09 8.17 -5.86
N ALA A 115 1.37 9.43 -5.51
CA ALA A 115 2.71 9.85 -5.12
C ALA A 115 3.16 9.10 -3.86
N LEU A 116 2.28 9.01 -2.86
CA LEU A 116 2.53 8.25 -1.64
C LEU A 116 2.73 6.75 -1.89
N MET A 117 2.09 6.16 -2.91
CA MET A 117 2.38 4.79 -3.34
C MET A 117 3.85 4.61 -3.73
N ILE A 118 4.44 5.57 -4.45
CA ILE A 118 5.87 5.53 -4.80
C ILE A 118 6.72 5.65 -3.53
N VAL A 119 6.38 6.56 -2.63
CA VAL A 119 7.06 6.72 -1.34
C VAL A 119 7.02 5.41 -0.55
N THR A 120 5.86 4.75 -0.46
CA THR A 120 5.72 3.46 0.22
C THR A 120 6.61 2.38 -0.36
N TRP A 121 6.71 2.27 -1.68
CA TRP A 121 7.61 1.30 -2.31
C TRP A 121 9.08 1.63 -2.05
N LEU A 122 9.47 2.90 -2.09
CA LEU A 122 10.83 3.31 -1.74
C LEU A 122 11.17 3.00 -0.29
N SER A 123 10.27 3.32 0.65
CA SER A 123 10.41 2.97 2.06
C SER A 123 10.46 1.45 2.25
N PHE A 124 9.66 0.68 1.51
CA PHE A 124 9.70 -0.78 1.57
C PHE A 124 11.05 -1.35 1.14
N PHE A 125 11.60 -0.87 0.02
CA PHE A 125 12.92 -1.31 -0.42
C PHE A 125 14.03 -0.90 0.55
N LEU A 126 13.94 0.31 1.11
CA LEU A 126 14.85 0.74 2.18
C LEU A 126 14.78 -0.20 3.38
N HIS A 127 13.58 -0.54 3.84
CA HIS A 127 13.37 -1.46 4.96
C HIS A 127 13.88 -2.88 4.64
N LEU A 128 13.70 -3.36 3.41
CA LEU A 128 14.17 -4.67 2.97
C LEU A 128 15.71 -4.75 2.94
N LEU A 129 16.38 -3.70 2.49
CA LEU A 129 17.84 -3.67 2.31
C LEU A 129 18.58 -3.22 3.57
N ALA A 130 17.97 -2.36 4.38
CA ALA A 130 18.54 -1.78 5.59
C ALA A 130 17.47 -1.70 6.70
N PRO A 131 17.09 -2.85 7.30
CA PRO A 131 16.01 -2.90 8.30
C PRO A 131 16.30 -2.04 9.53
N GLU A 132 17.57 -1.92 9.93
CA GLU A 132 18.01 -1.10 11.07
C GLU A 132 18.21 0.38 10.72
N PHE A 133 17.90 0.80 9.48
CA PHE A 133 18.10 2.19 9.07
C PHE A 133 17.18 3.13 9.85
N ILE A 134 17.80 4.07 10.57
CA ILE A 134 17.16 4.92 11.59
C ILE A 134 16.71 4.01 12.75
N TRP A 135 17.14 4.32 13.97
CA TRP A 135 16.74 3.52 15.14
C TRP A 135 16.65 4.42 16.36
N PHE A 136 15.43 4.83 16.70
CA PHE A 136 15.17 5.71 17.83
C PHE A 136 13.97 5.20 18.63
N PRO A 137 14.14 4.79 19.91
CA PRO A 137 13.02 4.44 20.76
C PRO A 137 12.16 5.69 21.02
N ILE A 138 10.84 5.56 20.90
CA ILE A 138 9.90 6.67 21.12
C ILE A 138 9.38 6.65 22.56
N ILE A 139 9.36 5.47 23.20
CA ILE A 139 8.89 5.22 24.57
C ILE A 139 9.83 4.22 25.22
#